data_AF-A0AAV7XJM1-F1
#
_entry.id   AF-A0AAV7XJM1-F1
#
_cell.length_a   1.000
_cell.length_b   1.000
_cell.length_c   1.000
_cell.angle_alpha   90.00
_cell.angle_beta   90.00
_cell.angle_gamma   90.00
#
_symmetry.space_group_name_H-M   'P 1'
#
loop_
_entity.id
_entity.type
_entity.pdbx_description
1 polymer ?
#
loop_
_entity_poly.entity_id
_entity_poly.type
_entity_poly.pdbx_seq_one_letter_code
_entity_poly.pdbx_strand_id
1 'polypeptide(L)'
;MVTAASMYSVVNLVARCTTPATILVFRGVRISTLNNFPSVVLAQRQYSVQRQRGRDSSAITEAKENTEVSTTVFETVKETTKTAGNLGVILLGLGITGTILWAVFKELFSSNSPNNIYSSALKACENDQRIQDQLGQPIKAYGEENSRGRRKHVSHTVYEVNGRKHMLLQFYIQGTRKKGTVYVEMKQDDKGDYQRNLLVVELNDMLRTRIILEDNRQESTSQSQSHSESLPTLY
;
A
#
# COMPACT_ATOMS: atom_id res chain seq x y z
N MET A 1 48.50 17.42 40.28
CA MET A 1 48.18 16.77 38.99
C MET A 1 47.12 17.65 38.34
N VAL A 2 47.51 18.75 37.68
CA VAL A 2 47.63 18.92 36.20
C VAL A 2 46.27 18.60 35.56
N THR A 3 45.48 19.53 34.98
CA THR A 3 45.74 20.52 33.90
C THR A 3 44.52 21.50 33.89
N ALA A 4 44.61 22.84 33.95
CA ALA A 4 44.90 23.83 32.87
C ALA A 4 44.41 23.41 31.46
N ALA A 5 43.85 24.23 30.57
CA ALA A 5 43.34 25.59 30.51
C ALA A 5 42.82 25.78 29.05
N SER A 6 42.13 26.90 28.78
CA SER A 6 41.97 27.55 27.46
C SER A 6 40.85 26.99 26.55
N MET A 7 39.68 27.63 26.37
CA MET A 7 39.41 28.91 25.66
C MET A 7 40.26 29.11 24.39
N TYR A 8 39.63 29.17 23.21
CA TYR A 8 39.44 30.41 22.43
C TYR A 8 38.78 30.10 21.07
N SER A 9 37.80 30.93 20.74
CA SER A 9 37.09 31.06 19.47
C SER A 9 37.94 31.85 18.46
N VAL A 10 38.06 31.39 17.21
CA VAL A 10 38.51 32.20 16.06
C VAL A 10 37.77 31.78 14.78
N VAL A 11 36.70 32.50 14.47
CA VAL A 11 36.41 33.24 13.23
C VAL A 11 37.11 32.83 11.91
N ASN A 12 36.27 32.54 10.90
CA ASN A 12 36.40 32.67 9.43
C ASN A 12 37.45 31.88 8.63
N LEU A 13 36.96 31.11 7.64
CA LEU A 13 37.40 31.28 6.25
C LEU A 13 36.30 30.91 5.25
N VAL A 14 35.81 31.92 4.53
CA VAL A 14 35.02 31.77 3.30
C VAL A 14 35.96 31.31 2.20
N ALA A 15 35.67 30.17 1.57
CA ALA A 15 36.24 29.81 0.28
C ALA A 15 35.09 29.42 -0.66
N ARG A 16 34.64 30.40 -1.46
CA ARG A 16 33.93 30.13 -2.72
C ARG A 16 34.94 29.51 -3.67
N CYS A 17 34.66 28.33 -4.20
CA CYS A 17 35.28 27.88 -5.44
C CYS A 17 34.24 27.19 -6.31
N THR A 18 34.13 27.68 -7.53
CA THR A 18 33.04 27.50 -8.47
C THR A 18 33.48 26.49 -9.55
N THR A 19 32.74 25.37 -9.68
CA THR A 19 32.57 24.49 -10.87
C THR A 19 33.79 23.72 -11.44
N PRO A 20 33.60 22.72 -12.35
CA PRO A 20 32.43 21.86 -12.64
C PRO A 20 32.75 20.34 -12.68
N ALA A 21 31.68 19.53 -12.64
CA ALA A 21 31.54 18.19 -13.25
C ALA A 21 32.72 17.20 -13.20
N THR A 22 32.59 16.13 -12.40
CA THR A 22 33.35 14.89 -12.62
C THR A 22 32.44 13.68 -12.41
N ILE A 23 32.23 12.97 -13.51
CA ILE A 23 31.51 11.70 -13.62
C ILE A 23 32.39 10.61 -12.98
N LEU A 24 31.90 9.98 -11.92
CA LEU A 24 32.55 8.81 -11.32
C LEU A 24 32.24 7.56 -12.16
N VAL A 25 33.20 7.19 -13.02
CA VAL A 25 33.25 5.89 -13.69
C VAL A 25 33.99 4.92 -12.77
N PHE A 26 33.28 3.98 -12.14
CA PHE A 26 33.92 2.85 -11.48
C PHE A 26 34.48 1.89 -12.54
N ARG A 27 35.78 2.03 -12.85
CA ARG A 27 36.55 1.03 -13.61
C ARG A 27 36.98 -0.10 -12.67
N GLY A 28 36.77 -1.32 -13.16
CA GLY A 28 36.88 -2.56 -12.39
C GLY A 28 38.27 -2.88 -11.86
N VAL A 29 38.25 -3.53 -10.70
CA VAL A 29 39.40 -4.24 -10.12
C VAL A 29 39.49 -5.60 -10.81
N ARG A 30 40.60 -5.84 -11.53
CA ARG A 30 40.99 -7.16 -12.01
C ARG A 30 41.53 -7.97 -10.83
N ILE A 31 40.92 -9.12 -10.57
CA ILE A 31 41.45 -10.14 -9.68
C ILE A 31 42.04 -11.23 -10.58
N SER A 32 43.36 -11.28 -10.65
CA SER A 32 44.09 -12.32 -11.35
C SER A 32 44.17 -13.59 -10.50
N THR A 33 43.72 -14.67 -11.13
CA THR A 33 43.71 -16.09 -10.77
C THR A 33 45.01 -16.63 -10.15
N LEU A 34 44.88 -17.43 -9.07
CA LEU A 34 45.73 -18.61 -8.84
C LEU A 34 44.90 -19.78 -8.28
N ASN A 35 45.27 -20.95 -8.78
CA ASN A 35 44.58 -22.23 -8.73
C ASN A 35 44.57 -22.89 -7.34
N ASN A 36 43.40 -23.33 -6.89
CA ASN A 36 43.20 -24.68 -6.29
C ASN A 36 41.71 -24.87 -5.97
N PHE A 37 40.97 -25.51 -6.88
CA PHE A 37 39.64 -26.02 -6.59
C PHE A 37 39.73 -27.54 -6.53
N PRO A 38 39.39 -28.21 -5.40
CA PRO A 38 39.16 -29.65 -5.43
C PRO A 38 37.91 -29.91 -6.28
N SER A 39 38.05 -30.83 -7.22
CA SER A 39 36.99 -31.30 -8.10
C SER A 39 35.84 -31.91 -7.28
N VAL A 40 34.75 -31.18 -7.14
CA VAL A 40 33.48 -31.73 -6.68
C VAL A 40 32.95 -32.62 -7.80
N VAL A 41 33.23 -33.91 -7.68
CA VAL A 41 32.63 -34.96 -8.51
C VAL A 41 31.13 -34.95 -8.21
N LEU A 42 30.33 -34.52 -9.18
CA LEU A 42 28.88 -34.73 -9.19
C LEU A 42 28.63 -36.23 -9.34
N ALA A 43 28.53 -36.94 -8.21
CA ALA A 43 28.01 -38.29 -8.19
C ALA A 43 26.52 -38.23 -8.55
N GLN A 44 26.19 -38.55 -9.79
CA GLN A 44 24.82 -38.83 -10.21
C GLN A 44 24.32 -40.02 -9.39
N ARG A 45 23.49 -39.74 -8.38
CA ARG A 45 22.78 -40.79 -7.64
C ARG A 45 21.70 -41.34 -8.57
N GLN A 46 22.05 -42.36 -9.34
CA GLN A 46 21.10 -43.21 -10.04
C GLN A 46 20.32 -43.98 -8.98
N TYR A 47 19.04 -43.64 -8.80
CA TYR A 47 18.12 -44.49 -8.05
C TYR A 47 17.79 -45.70 -8.92
N SER A 48 18.55 -46.79 -8.74
CA SER A 48 18.17 -48.09 -9.26
C SER A 48 16.98 -48.61 -8.45
N VAL A 49 15.81 -48.66 -9.09
CA VAL A 49 14.65 -49.39 -8.57
C VAL A 49 14.97 -50.88 -8.69
N GLN A 50 15.51 -51.45 -7.61
CA GLN A 50 15.73 -52.89 -7.53
C GLN A 50 14.39 -53.58 -7.29
N ARG A 51 13.82 -54.08 -8.39
CA ARG A 51 12.64 -54.94 -8.44
C ARG A 51 12.97 -56.28 -7.78
N GLN A 52 12.68 -56.42 -6.48
CA GLN A 52 12.73 -57.74 -5.83
C GLN A 52 11.51 -58.55 -6.26
N ARG A 53 11.81 -59.57 -7.06
CA ARG A 53 10.89 -60.56 -7.59
C ARG A 53 11.05 -61.81 -6.73
N GLY A 54 10.03 -62.10 -5.91
CA GLY A 54 9.68 -63.43 -5.39
C GLY A 54 10.51 -63.98 -4.24
N ARG A 55 9.89 -64.13 -3.06
CA ARG A 55 9.56 -65.44 -2.47
C ARG A 55 8.57 -65.32 -1.31
N ASP A 56 7.37 -65.83 -1.56
CA ASP A 56 6.35 -66.43 -0.69
C ASP A 56 6.47 -66.26 0.83
N SER A 57 5.44 -65.71 1.46
CA SER A 57 4.65 -66.35 2.55
C SER A 57 3.62 -65.38 3.16
N SER A 58 2.34 -65.66 2.89
CA SER A 58 1.21 -65.55 3.83
C SER A 58 0.81 -64.17 4.40
N ALA A 59 -0.18 -63.53 3.76
CA ALA A 59 -1.50 -63.20 4.34
C ALA A 59 -2.14 -62.05 3.54
N ILE A 60 -3.06 -62.41 2.65
CA ILE A 60 -3.88 -61.50 1.86
C ILE A 60 -5.05 -61.07 2.75
N THR A 61 -5.19 -59.78 3.05
CA THR A 61 -6.51 -59.18 3.26
C THR A 61 -6.50 -57.77 2.68
N GLU A 62 -6.91 -57.74 1.41
CA GLU A 62 -7.64 -56.72 0.67
C GLU A 62 -7.42 -55.23 0.97
N ALA A 63 -6.95 -54.56 -0.08
CA ALA A 63 -6.94 -53.12 -0.25
C ALA A 63 -8.36 -52.52 -0.26
N LYS A 64 -8.50 -51.34 0.33
CA LYS A 64 -9.47 -50.35 -0.14
C LYS A 64 -8.78 -48.99 -0.29
N GLU A 65 -8.57 -48.65 -1.55
CA GLU A 65 -8.34 -47.33 -2.13
C GLU A 65 -9.15 -46.22 -1.42
N ASN A 66 -8.47 -45.17 -0.96
CA ASN A 66 -9.07 -43.83 -0.88
C ASN A 66 -7.99 -42.76 -1.08
N THR A 67 -8.28 -41.89 -2.05
CA THR A 67 -7.68 -40.59 -2.30
C THR A 67 -7.57 -39.78 -1.00
N GLU A 68 -6.37 -39.60 -0.48
CA GLU A 68 -6.16 -38.80 0.74
C GLU A 68 -4.98 -37.84 0.56
N VAL A 69 -5.19 -36.87 -0.32
CA VAL A 69 -4.47 -35.60 -0.27
C VAL A 69 -5.29 -34.71 0.66
N SER A 70 -4.70 -34.31 1.79
CA SER A 70 -5.19 -33.29 2.74
C SER A 70 -5.91 -33.74 4.03
N THR A 71 -5.45 -34.80 4.69
CA THR A 71 -5.82 -35.05 6.11
C THR A 71 -4.63 -35.16 7.04
N THR A 72 -3.39 -35.30 6.57
CA THR A 72 -2.22 -35.47 7.44
C THR A 72 -2.02 -34.28 8.40
N VAL A 73 -2.35 -33.06 7.98
CA VAL A 73 -2.34 -31.88 8.85
C VAL A 73 -3.47 -31.94 9.90
N PHE A 74 -4.63 -32.49 9.56
CA PHE A 74 -5.78 -32.63 10.47
C PHE A 74 -5.67 -33.85 11.39
N GLU A 75 -5.02 -34.92 10.94
CA GLU A 75 -4.76 -36.15 11.67
C GLU A 75 -3.68 -35.91 12.73
N THR A 76 -2.61 -35.19 12.38
CA THR A 76 -1.56 -34.78 13.33
C THR A 76 -2.09 -33.80 14.40
N VAL A 77 -3.11 -33.01 14.05
CA VAL A 77 -3.81 -32.14 15.02
C VAL A 77 -4.66 -32.97 15.99
N LYS A 78 -5.26 -34.09 15.58
CA LYS A 78 -6.03 -34.96 16.49
C LYS A 78 -5.17 -35.56 17.60
N GLU A 79 -3.91 -35.90 17.31
CA GLU A 79 -3.02 -36.51 18.32
C GLU A 79 -2.49 -35.48 19.33
N THR A 80 -2.23 -34.25 18.88
CA THR A 80 -1.73 -33.14 19.72
C THR A 80 -2.82 -32.40 20.51
N THR A 81 -4.10 -32.59 20.16
CA THR A 81 -5.26 -32.00 20.86
C THR A 81 -5.54 -32.66 22.23
N LYS A 82 -4.91 -33.80 22.55
CA LYS A 82 -5.11 -34.50 23.84
C LYS A 82 -4.54 -33.76 25.05
N THR A 83 -3.72 -32.72 24.84
CA THR A 83 -3.11 -31.95 25.93
C THR A 83 -3.81 -30.60 26.10
N ALA A 84 -4.73 -30.50 27.07
CA ALA A 84 -5.51 -29.28 27.34
C ALA A 84 -4.65 -28.01 27.54
N GLY A 85 -3.42 -28.15 28.05
CA GLY A 85 -2.48 -27.03 28.24
C GLY A 85 -1.96 -26.41 26.94
N ASN A 86 -1.65 -27.23 25.92
CA ASN A 86 -1.10 -26.73 24.65
C ASN A 86 -2.16 -25.96 23.86
N LEU A 87 -3.43 -26.41 23.90
CA LEU A 87 -4.55 -25.68 23.32
C LEU A 87 -4.76 -24.32 23.98
N GLY A 88 -4.60 -24.23 25.31
CA GLY A 88 -4.71 -22.97 26.04
C GLY A 88 -3.70 -21.91 25.57
N VAL A 89 -2.43 -22.30 25.40
CA VAL A 89 -1.39 -21.39 24.90
C VAL A 89 -1.65 -20.96 23.45
N ILE A 90 -2.11 -21.89 22.60
CA ILE A 90 -2.47 -21.58 21.20
C ILE A 90 -3.63 -20.59 21.14
N LEU A 91 -4.70 -20.81 21.92
CA LEU A 91 -5.86 -19.90 22.00
C LEU A 91 -5.46 -18.52 22.53
N LEU A 92 -4.60 -18.46 23.55
CA LEU A 92 -4.06 -17.21 24.07
C LEU A 92 -3.27 -16.44 22.98
N GLY A 93 -2.39 -17.14 22.26
CA GLY A 93 -1.61 -16.56 21.17
C GLY A 93 -2.48 -16.02 20.03
N LEU A 94 -3.51 -16.77 19.63
CA LEU A 94 -4.48 -16.33 18.62
C LEU A 94 -5.35 -15.17 19.11
N GLY A 95 -5.71 -15.13 20.40
CA GLY A 95 -6.47 -14.02 20.98
C GLY A 95 -5.69 -12.71 20.95
N ILE A 96 -4.43 -12.72 21.40
CA ILE A 96 -3.58 -11.53 21.40
C ILE A 96 -3.27 -11.09 19.96
N THR A 97 -2.84 -12.04 19.12
CA THR A 97 -2.51 -11.75 17.71
C THR A 97 -3.73 -11.25 16.95
N GLY A 98 -4.90 -11.87 17.15
CA GLY A 98 -6.16 -11.45 16.53
C GLY A 98 -6.60 -10.06 16.98
N THR A 99 -6.40 -9.71 18.25
CA THR A 99 -6.75 -8.38 18.79
C THR A 99 -5.89 -7.28 18.16
N ILE A 100 -4.57 -7.45 18.10
CA ILE A 100 -3.65 -6.47 17.51
C ILE A 100 -3.93 -6.34 16.02
N LEU A 101 -4.10 -7.47 15.33
CA LEU A 101 -4.41 -7.50 13.91
C LEU A 101 -5.73 -6.76 13.64
N TRP A 102 -6.78 -7.03 14.42
CA TRP A 102 -8.06 -6.33 14.29
C TRP A 102 -7.91 -4.81 14.48
N ALA A 103 -7.17 -4.35 15.49
CA ALA A 103 -6.97 -2.93 15.74
C ALA A 103 -6.27 -2.23 14.57
N VAL A 104 -5.20 -2.83 14.03
CA VAL A 104 -4.47 -2.26 12.87
C VAL A 104 -5.32 -2.27 11.62
N PHE A 105 -6.07 -3.36 11.36
CA PHE A 105 -6.97 -3.43 10.22
C PHE A 105 -8.09 -2.39 10.31
N LYS A 106 -8.67 -2.20 11.50
CA LYS A 106 -9.72 -1.20 11.72
C LYS A 106 -9.20 0.23 11.53
N GLU A 107 -7.97 0.51 11.94
CA GLU A 107 -7.36 1.84 11.79
C GLU A 107 -7.02 2.12 10.32
N LEU A 108 -6.35 1.18 9.63
CA LEU A 108 -5.90 1.35 8.25
C LEU A 108 -7.02 1.28 7.21
N PHE A 109 -8.04 0.46 7.45
CA PHE A 109 -9.23 0.36 6.61
C PHE A 109 -10.40 1.14 7.18
N SER A 110 -10.15 2.06 8.11
CA SER A 110 -11.14 3.06 8.48
C SER A 110 -11.56 3.86 7.23
N SER A 111 -12.75 4.44 7.28
CA SER A 111 -13.32 5.29 6.22
C SER A 111 -12.36 6.38 5.73
N ASN A 112 -11.36 6.70 6.54
CA ASN A 112 -10.39 7.78 6.37
C ASN A 112 -9.19 7.44 5.47
N SER A 113 -9.11 6.20 4.96
CA SER A 113 -8.04 5.77 4.06
C SER A 113 -8.20 6.29 2.62
N PRO A 114 -7.11 6.73 1.94
CA PRO A 114 -7.16 7.17 0.55
C PRO A 114 -7.75 6.14 -0.42
N ASN A 115 -7.50 4.84 -0.16
CA ASN A 115 -7.99 3.75 -1.02
C ASN A 115 -9.50 3.56 -0.91
N ASN A 116 -10.07 3.78 0.28
CA ASN A 116 -11.51 3.70 0.48
C ASN A 116 -12.22 4.89 -0.21
N ILE A 117 -11.66 6.09 -0.05
CA ILE A 117 -12.13 7.30 -0.72
C ILE A 117 -12.08 7.13 -2.25
N TYR A 118 -10.97 6.59 -2.77
CA TYR A 118 -10.81 6.27 -4.19
C TYR A 118 -11.90 5.34 -4.70
N SER A 119 -12.14 4.23 -3.98
CA SER A 119 -13.11 3.22 -4.38
C SER A 119 -14.55 3.74 -4.32
N SER A 120 -14.86 4.59 -3.32
CA SER A 120 -16.15 5.27 -3.20
C SER A 120 -16.37 6.29 -4.33
N ALA A 121 -15.37 7.13 -4.60
CA ALA A 121 -15.43 8.11 -5.67
C ALA A 121 -15.53 7.46 -7.06
N LEU A 122 -14.83 6.35 -7.28
CA LEU A 122 -14.92 5.57 -8.51
C LEU A 122 -16.33 5.04 -8.73
N LYS A 123 -16.95 4.42 -7.71
CA LYS A 123 -18.33 3.95 -7.79
C LYS A 123 -19.31 5.08 -8.08
N ALA A 124 -19.11 6.25 -7.47
CA ALA A 124 -19.92 7.43 -7.77
C ALA A 124 -19.78 7.86 -9.24
N CYS A 125 -18.56 7.80 -9.79
CA CYS A 125 -18.30 8.10 -11.19
C CYS A 125 -18.91 7.06 -12.15
N GLU A 126 -18.86 5.78 -11.77
CA GLU A 126 -19.43 4.68 -12.55
C GLU A 126 -20.96 4.74 -12.60
N ASN A 127 -21.60 5.20 -11.52
CA ASN A 127 -23.07 5.27 -11.44
C ASN A 127 -23.67 6.52 -12.10
N ASP A 128 -22.89 7.57 -12.35
CA ASP A 128 -23.39 8.82 -12.94
C ASP A 128 -23.55 8.71 -14.47
N GLN A 129 -24.77 8.91 -14.96
CA GLN A 129 -25.09 8.81 -16.39
C GLN A 129 -24.32 9.82 -17.25
N ARG A 130 -24.06 11.04 -16.74
CA ARG A 130 -23.35 12.09 -17.49
C ARG A 130 -21.92 11.67 -17.78
N ILE A 131 -21.27 10.98 -16.83
CA ILE A 131 -19.93 10.40 -17.04
C ILE A 131 -20.02 9.24 -18.02
N GLN A 132 -20.98 8.33 -17.85
CA GLN A 132 -21.13 7.18 -18.74
C GLN A 132 -21.33 7.61 -20.21
N ASP A 133 -22.15 8.62 -20.47
CA ASP A 133 -22.41 9.12 -21.82
C ASP A 133 -21.17 9.73 -22.48
N GLN A 134 -20.37 10.46 -21.70
CA GLN A 134 -19.18 11.16 -22.19
C GLN A 134 -17.97 10.23 -22.34
N LEU A 135 -17.73 9.36 -21.35
CA LEU A 135 -16.56 8.48 -21.30
C LEU A 135 -16.79 7.18 -22.09
N GLY A 136 -18.01 6.66 -22.06
CA GLY A 136 -18.41 5.35 -22.58
C GLY A 136 -18.05 4.20 -21.64
N GLN A 137 -18.92 3.20 -21.54
CA GLN A 137 -18.66 1.96 -20.81
C GLN A 137 -17.77 1.01 -21.63
N PRO A 138 -16.91 0.17 -21.00
CA PRO A 138 -16.61 0.08 -19.56
C PRO A 138 -15.70 1.21 -19.06
N ILE A 139 -15.91 1.64 -17.82
CA ILE A 139 -15.07 2.65 -17.16
C ILE A 139 -13.97 1.93 -16.37
N LYS A 140 -12.72 2.35 -16.58
CA LYS A 140 -11.54 1.87 -15.86
C LYS A 140 -10.89 3.03 -15.14
N ALA A 141 -10.43 2.83 -13.91
CA ALA A 141 -9.68 3.83 -13.17
C ALA A 141 -8.28 3.34 -12.82
N TYR A 142 -7.34 4.28 -12.78
CA TYR A 142 -5.95 4.01 -12.45
C TYR A 142 -5.34 5.19 -11.70
N GLY A 143 -4.31 4.89 -10.92
CA GLY A 143 -3.58 5.88 -10.15
C GLY A 143 -2.58 6.67 -11.00
N GLU A 144 -1.71 7.40 -10.32
CA GLU A 144 -0.63 8.16 -10.95
C GLU A 144 0.36 7.24 -11.66
N GLU A 145 0.81 7.66 -12.84
CA GLU A 145 1.80 6.95 -13.64
C GLU A 145 3.19 7.31 -13.17
N ASN A 146 3.92 6.34 -12.60
CA ASN A 146 5.32 6.51 -12.28
C ASN A 146 6.14 6.64 -13.57
N SER A 147 7.34 7.24 -13.51
CA SER A 147 8.32 7.30 -14.61
C SER A 147 8.57 5.94 -15.29
N ARG A 148 8.40 4.82 -14.57
CA ARG A 148 8.49 3.45 -15.09
C ARG A 148 7.17 2.86 -15.63
N GLY A 149 6.11 3.64 -15.81
CA GLY A 149 4.82 3.21 -16.37
C GLY A 149 3.91 2.41 -15.42
N ARG A 150 4.18 2.40 -14.11
CA ARG A 150 3.33 1.71 -13.12
C ARG A 150 2.21 2.63 -12.64
N ARG A 151 0.97 2.14 -12.57
CA ARG A 151 -0.24 2.94 -12.25
C ARG A 151 -1.00 2.50 -10.99
N LYS A 152 -0.27 2.05 -9.95
CA LYS A 152 -0.87 1.39 -8.77
C LYS A 152 -1.23 2.34 -7.62
N HIS A 153 -0.60 3.50 -7.54
CA HIS A 153 -0.75 4.40 -6.39
C HIS A 153 -1.60 5.61 -6.76
N VAL A 154 -2.55 5.99 -5.92
CA VAL A 154 -3.38 7.17 -6.13
C VAL A 154 -2.68 8.39 -5.54
N SER A 155 -2.60 9.47 -6.31
CA SER A 155 -2.00 10.72 -5.84
C SER A 155 -2.90 11.32 -4.78
N HIS A 156 -2.36 11.52 -3.58
CA HIS A 156 -3.11 12.11 -2.47
C HIS A 156 -2.25 13.14 -1.75
N THR A 157 -2.87 14.19 -1.24
CA THR A 157 -2.20 15.25 -0.47
C THR A 157 -3.11 15.68 0.66
N VAL A 158 -2.59 15.64 1.89
CA VAL A 158 -3.32 16.10 3.07
C VAL A 158 -2.79 17.48 3.42
N TYR A 159 -3.70 18.45 3.59
CA TYR A 159 -3.38 19.79 4.05
C TYR A 159 -4.37 20.23 5.13
N GLU A 160 -4.09 21.37 5.76
CA GLU A 160 -4.94 21.92 6.82
C GLU A 160 -5.39 23.33 6.43
N VAL A 161 -6.70 23.59 6.54
CA VAL A 161 -7.31 24.90 6.31
C VAL A 161 -8.21 25.21 7.50
N ASN A 162 -7.98 26.37 8.13
CA ASN A 162 -8.76 26.83 9.29
C ASN A 162 -8.84 25.81 10.43
N GLY A 163 -7.75 25.08 10.70
CA GLY A 163 -7.70 24.06 11.75
C GLY A 163 -8.40 22.74 11.43
N ARG A 164 -8.97 22.58 10.23
CA ARG A 164 -9.56 21.32 9.75
C ARG A 164 -8.65 20.69 8.69
N LYS A 165 -8.48 19.37 8.76
CA LYS A 165 -7.70 18.64 7.75
C LYS A 165 -8.55 18.39 6.51
N HIS A 166 -7.95 18.60 5.36
CA HIS A 166 -8.51 18.29 4.05
C HIS A 166 -7.59 17.28 3.36
N MET A 167 -8.17 16.37 2.60
CA MET A 167 -7.44 15.42 1.78
C MET A 167 -7.87 15.59 0.33
N LEU A 168 -6.88 15.85 -0.53
CA LEU A 168 -7.06 15.85 -1.97
C LEU A 168 -6.63 14.51 -2.51
N LEU A 169 -7.46 13.96 -3.38
CA LEU A 169 -7.21 12.74 -4.09
C LEU A 169 -7.35 13.01 -5.59
N GLN A 170 -6.35 12.61 -6.37
CA GLN A 170 -6.36 12.68 -7.81
C GLN A 170 -6.09 11.30 -8.41
N PHE A 171 -6.98 10.89 -9.30
CA PHE A 171 -6.82 9.67 -10.09
C PHE A 171 -7.34 9.87 -11.51
N TYR A 172 -7.05 8.90 -12.38
CA TYR A 172 -7.42 8.97 -13.78
C TYR A 172 -8.47 7.92 -14.10
N ILE A 173 -9.39 8.28 -14.98
CA ILE A 173 -10.42 7.39 -15.50
C ILE A 173 -10.31 7.30 -17.03
N GLN A 174 -10.65 6.14 -17.56
CA GLN A 174 -10.64 5.85 -18.97
C GLN A 174 -11.88 5.05 -19.32
N GLY A 175 -12.67 5.58 -20.24
CA GLY A 175 -13.73 4.85 -20.90
C GLY A 175 -13.32 4.43 -22.31
N THR A 176 -14.29 3.94 -23.07
CA THR A 176 -14.09 3.52 -24.46
C THR A 176 -13.84 4.72 -25.40
N ARG A 177 -14.44 5.87 -25.10
CA ARG A 177 -14.41 7.07 -25.98
C ARG A 177 -13.35 8.07 -25.54
N LYS A 178 -13.33 8.40 -24.24
CA LYS A 178 -12.50 9.47 -23.68
C LYS A 178 -11.75 9.02 -22.42
N LYS A 179 -10.76 9.79 -22.03
CA LYS A 179 -10.07 9.71 -20.74
C LYS A 179 -10.39 10.96 -19.93
N GLY A 180 -10.20 10.89 -18.63
CA GLY A 180 -10.38 12.03 -17.74
C GLY A 180 -9.55 11.90 -16.47
N THR A 181 -9.52 13.00 -15.74
CA THR A 181 -8.89 13.12 -14.43
C THR A 181 -9.98 13.44 -13.42
N VAL A 182 -9.99 12.72 -12.31
CA VAL A 182 -10.94 12.92 -11.22
C VAL A 182 -10.21 13.58 -10.07
N TYR A 183 -10.79 14.66 -9.58
CA TYR A 183 -10.36 15.37 -8.39
C TYR A 183 -11.43 15.17 -7.30
N VAL A 184 -10.98 14.68 -6.15
CA VAL A 184 -11.81 14.53 -4.97
C VAL A 184 -11.19 15.34 -3.85
N GLU A 185 -12.00 16.19 -3.24
CA GLU A 185 -11.66 16.85 -2.00
C GLU A 185 -12.50 16.25 -0.88
N MET A 186 -11.82 15.81 0.17
CA MET A 186 -12.43 15.36 1.41
C MET A 186 -12.10 16.36 2.52
N LYS A 187 -13.07 16.62 3.39
CA LYS A 187 -12.92 17.46 4.56
C LYS A 187 -13.13 16.62 5.81
N GLN A 188 -12.28 16.80 6.82
CA GLN A 188 -12.46 16.16 8.11
C GLN A 188 -13.55 16.87 8.91
N ASP A 189 -14.51 16.09 9.39
CA ASP A 189 -15.59 16.53 10.29
C ASP A 189 -15.10 16.58 11.74
N ASP A 190 -15.88 17.18 12.65
CA ASP A 190 -15.50 17.33 14.06
C ASP A 190 -15.33 15.98 14.79
N LYS A 191 -15.95 14.92 14.26
CA LYS A 191 -15.81 13.53 14.73
C LYS A 191 -14.52 12.85 14.28
N GLY A 192 -13.78 13.47 13.36
CA GLY A 192 -12.57 12.92 12.77
C GLY A 192 -12.77 12.12 11.48
N ASP A 193 -14.01 11.98 11.00
CA ASP A 193 -14.33 11.29 9.74
C ASP A 193 -14.18 12.20 8.52
N TYR A 194 -13.75 11.64 7.40
CA TYR A 194 -13.68 12.37 6.12
C TYR A 194 -15.03 12.36 5.38
N GLN A 195 -15.55 13.54 5.08
CA GLN A 195 -16.74 13.75 4.24
C GLN A 195 -16.33 14.35 2.89
N ARG A 196 -17.08 14.00 1.84
CA ARG A 196 -16.84 14.52 0.48
C ARG A 196 -17.23 16.00 0.43
N ASN A 197 -16.27 16.86 0.14
CA ASN A 197 -16.50 18.29 -0.07
C ASN A 197 -16.74 18.59 -1.55
N LEU A 198 -15.94 17.97 -2.43
CA LEU A 198 -15.99 18.20 -3.87
C LEU A 198 -15.63 16.91 -4.62
N LEU A 199 -16.45 16.53 -5.60
CA LEU A 199 -16.13 15.45 -6.53
C LEU A 199 -16.32 15.95 -7.96
N VAL A 200 -15.22 16.02 -8.71
CA VAL A 200 -15.23 16.59 -10.06
C VAL A 200 -14.40 15.77 -11.02
N VAL A 201 -14.96 15.55 -12.20
CA VAL A 201 -14.31 14.87 -13.32
C VAL A 201 -13.99 15.89 -14.40
N GLU A 202 -12.73 15.99 -14.78
CA GLU A 202 -12.25 16.75 -15.93
C GLU A 202 -11.98 15.78 -17.08
N LEU A 203 -12.65 15.96 -18.20
CA LEU A 203 -12.39 15.16 -19.39
C LEU A 203 -11.14 15.67 -20.10
N ASN A 204 -10.29 14.75 -20.54
CA ASN A 204 -9.12 15.04 -21.37
C ASN A 204 -9.54 15.19 -22.84
N ASP A 205 -10.46 16.10 -23.12
CA ASP A 205 -10.80 16.55 -24.46
C ASP A 205 -10.23 17.94 -24.74
N MET A 206 -10.33 18.39 -26.00
CA MET A 206 -9.77 19.68 -26.42
C MET A 206 -10.39 20.86 -25.64
N LEU A 207 -11.61 20.71 -25.15
CA LEU A 207 -12.36 21.73 -24.41
C LEU A 207 -12.20 21.61 -22.89
N ARG A 208 -11.54 20.57 -22.38
CA ARG A 208 -11.39 20.23 -20.96
C ARG A 208 -12.73 20.31 -20.21
N THR A 209 -13.73 19.59 -20.73
CA THR A 209 -15.08 19.61 -20.17
C THR A 209 -15.06 19.12 -18.72
N ARG A 210 -15.59 19.93 -17.79
CA ARG A 210 -15.62 19.63 -16.35
C ARG A 210 -17.03 19.24 -15.90
N ILE A 211 -17.16 18.09 -15.27
CA ILE A 211 -18.41 17.50 -14.79
C ILE A 211 -18.34 17.42 -13.26
N ILE A 212 -19.11 18.27 -12.59
CA ILE A 212 -19.21 18.30 -11.12
C ILE A 212 -20.30 17.30 -10.70
N LEU A 213 -19.94 16.34 -9.85
CA LEU A 213 -20.85 15.31 -9.32
C LEU A 213 -21.42 15.75 -7.98
N GLU A 214 -20.53 16.19 -7.08
CA GLU A 214 -20.90 16.65 -5.75
C GLU A 214 -20.15 17.93 -5.43
N ASP A 215 -20.87 18.88 -4.85
CA ASP A 215 -20.36 20.20 -4.47
C ASP A 215 -20.97 20.63 -3.13
N ASN A 216 -20.34 20.22 -2.03
CA ASN A 216 -20.76 20.53 -0.67
C ASN A 216 -19.99 21.72 -0.09
N ARG A 217 -19.33 22.51 -0.94
CA ARG A 217 -18.46 23.63 -0.51
C ARG A 217 -19.24 24.72 0.25
N GLN A 218 -20.52 24.92 -0.07
CA GLN A 218 -21.36 25.99 0.50
C GLN A 218 -21.71 25.79 1.98
N GLU A 219 -21.72 24.56 2.47
CA GLU A 219 -21.94 24.28 3.90
C GLU A 219 -20.78 24.82 4.76
N SER A 220 -19.57 24.89 4.20
CA SER A 220 -18.38 25.35 4.92
C SER A 220 -18.19 26.87 4.93
N THR A 221 -18.56 27.56 3.84
CA THR A 221 -18.51 29.04 3.77
C THR A 221 -19.49 29.67 4.75
N SER A 222 -20.67 29.05 4.91
CA SER A 222 -21.73 29.50 5.83
C SER A 222 -21.31 29.47 7.31
N GLN A 223 -20.37 28.61 7.69
CA GLN A 223 -19.83 28.54 9.07
C GLN A 223 -18.72 29.56 9.35
N SER A 224 -18.02 30.05 8.31
CA SER A 224 -16.87 30.94 8.48
C SER A 224 -17.26 32.42 8.50
N GLN A 225 -18.39 32.79 7.90
CA GLN A 225 -18.88 34.18 7.87
C GLN A 225 -19.50 34.64 9.20
N SER A 226 -19.94 33.72 10.06
CA SER A 226 -20.57 34.06 11.35
C SER A 226 -19.59 34.47 12.47
N HIS A 227 -18.27 34.41 12.22
CA HIS A 227 -17.24 34.78 13.22
C HIS A 227 -16.47 36.08 12.93
N SER A 228 -16.67 36.72 11.77
CA SER A 228 -15.90 37.92 11.39
C SER A 228 -16.66 39.26 11.46
N GLU A 229 -17.94 39.28 11.86
CA GLU A 229 -18.77 40.52 11.85
C GLU A 229 -18.83 41.28 13.19
N SER A 230 -17.92 41.05 14.14
CA SER A 230 -17.84 41.87 15.37
C SER A 230 -16.60 42.77 15.39
N LEU A 231 -16.63 43.84 14.59
CA LEU A 231 -15.77 45.00 14.86
C LEU A 231 -16.61 46.06 15.58
N PRO A 232 -16.27 46.42 16.84
CA PRO A 232 -16.91 47.54 17.49
C PRO A 232 -16.45 48.83 16.80
N THR A 233 -17.40 49.52 16.16
CA THR A 233 -17.22 50.92 15.77
C THR A 233 -17.12 51.76 17.06
N LEU A 234 -15.91 52.20 17.42
CA LEU A 234 -15.72 53.25 18.41
C LEU A 234 -16.04 54.59 17.75
N TYR A 235 -17.04 55.28 18.30
CA TYR A 235 -17.29 56.71 18.12
C TYR A 235 -16.52 57.47 19.21
#